data_AF-A0A163GP37-F1
#
_entry.id   AF-A0A163GP37-F1
#
_cell.length_a   1.000
_cell.length_b   1.000
_cell.length_c   1.000
_cell.angle_alpha   90.00
_cell.angle_beta   90.00
_cell.angle_gamma   90.00
#
_symmetry.space_group_name_H-M   'P 1'
#
loop_
_entity.id
_entity.type
_entity.pdbx_description
1 polymer ?
#
loop_
_entity_poly.entity_id
_entity_poly.type
_entity_poly.pdbx_seq_one_letter_code
_entity_poly.pdbx_strand_id
1 'polypeptide(L)'
;MFNDQDGIRITPTFYFVQKDGKNRRLVDLYYHSDTARFVKIGSSADVERRNVILNSRLRNVPGQDLVDTSSTLWEMFSGPRGWQVTKQRYMEKYIKDTSKKTYVGGYDVQILTAPLRTFRGNMYGLPAGVDIYRANAAVQQWYGEYSLPAAVYVVPKGTNLAQYGGRLDDKSKVFLKDGYIVVNFTIETIRNGDTSNPYLQYIRRSNSPYYGVYDNQWRDMEGFKSSFTTPYGVTFGSVDGDVLYYNADKSSYDDFNSSGTH
;
A
#
# COMPACT_ATOMS: atom_id res chain seq x y z
N MET A 1 -13.69 7.33 -12.39
CA MET A 1 -13.36 7.43 -10.96
C MET A 1 -12.57 8.71 -10.78
N PHE A 2 -13.26 9.85 -10.67
CA PHE A 2 -12.62 11.17 -10.55
C PHE A 2 -13.02 11.90 -9.25
N ASN A 3 -13.90 11.29 -8.47
CA ASN A 3 -14.46 11.86 -7.26
C ASN A 3 -13.42 11.94 -6.13
N ASP A 4 -13.71 12.74 -5.10
CA ASP A 4 -12.90 12.87 -3.88
C ASP A 4 -13.03 11.65 -2.94
N GLN A 5 -14.15 10.93 -3.04
CA GLN A 5 -14.39 9.66 -2.34
C GLN A 5 -13.86 8.43 -3.09
N ASP A 6 -13.27 8.61 -4.27
CA ASP A 6 -12.58 7.49 -4.93
C ASP A 6 -11.25 7.20 -4.23
N GLY A 7 -10.80 5.95 -4.29
CA GLY A 7 -9.56 5.54 -3.64
C GLY A 7 -9.01 4.22 -4.13
N ILE A 8 -7.87 3.84 -3.58
CA ILE A 8 -7.27 2.51 -3.74
C ILE A 8 -7.15 1.88 -2.36
N ARG A 9 -7.68 0.67 -2.19
CA ARG A 9 -7.45 -0.17 -1.01
C ARG A 9 -6.37 -1.19 -1.33
N ILE A 10 -5.39 -1.27 -0.46
CA ILE A 10 -4.35 -2.29 -0.45
C ILE A 10 -4.49 -3.07 0.85
N THR A 11 -4.76 -4.37 0.74
CA THR A 11 -4.88 -5.27 1.88
C THR A 11 -3.73 -6.28 1.86
N PRO A 12 -2.74 -6.15 2.76
CA PRO A 12 -1.67 -7.13 2.90
C PRO A 12 -2.17 -8.45 3.49
N THR A 13 -1.57 -9.54 3.02
CA THR A 13 -1.63 -10.87 3.62
C THR A 13 -0.22 -11.40 3.75
N PHE A 14 0.08 -12.05 4.87
CA PHE A 14 1.44 -12.47 5.19
C PHE A 14 1.60 -13.98 5.02
N TYR A 15 2.69 -14.35 4.37
CA TYR A 15 3.13 -15.74 4.26
C TYR A 15 4.55 -15.87 4.81
N PHE A 16 4.92 -17.08 5.17
CA PHE A 16 6.29 -17.44 5.48
C PHE A 16 6.77 -18.49 4.51
N VAL A 17 7.98 -18.33 3.99
CA VAL A 17 8.68 -19.30 3.13
C VAL A 17 10.04 -19.60 3.76
N GLN A 18 10.47 -20.86 3.75
CA GLN A 18 11.76 -21.25 4.31
C GLN A 18 12.92 -20.75 3.44
N LYS A 19 14.14 -20.75 3.99
CA LYS A 19 15.35 -20.29 3.27
C LYS A 19 15.67 -21.09 2.00
N ASP A 20 15.15 -22.29 1.87
CA ASP A 20 15.27 -23.14 0.68
C ASP A 20 14.20 -22.86 -0.39
N GLY A 21 13.35 -21.84 -0.19
CA GLY A 21 12.29 -21.46 -1.11
C GLY A 21 11.00 -22.29 -0.98
N LYS A 22 10.94 -23.22 -0.02
CA LYS A 22 9.81 -24.15 0.14
C LYS A 22 8.92 -23.81 1.33
N ASN A 23 7.86 -24.61 1.49
CA ASN A 23 6.94 -24.57 2.63
C ASN A 23 6.28 -23.20 2.86
N ARG A 24 5.89 -22.54 1.75
CA ARG A 24 5.07 -21.33 1.77
C ARG A 24 3.78 -21.62 2.54
N ARG A 25 3.52 -20.84 3.60
CA ARG A 25 2.33 -20.99 4.44
C ARG A 25 1.83 -19.65 4.95
N LEU A 26 0.53 -19.55 5.20
CA LEU A 26 -0.07 -18.37 5.84
C LEU A 26 0.44 -18.22 7.27
N VAL A 27 0.70 -16.97 7.65
CA VAL A 27 1.18 -16.61 8.99
C VAL A 27 0.41 -15.45 9.57
N ASP A 28 0.46 -15.33 10.89
CA ASP A 28 0.14 -14.10 11.60
C ASP A 28 1.43 -13.41 12.01
N LEU A 29 1.41 -12.08 11.97
CA LEU A 29 2.51 -11.24 12.42
C LEU A 29 2.11 -10.52 13.71
N TYR A 30 3.06 -10.46 14.62
CA TYR A 30 2.93 -9.80 15.90
C TYR A 30 4.04 -8.77 16.05
N TYR A 31 3.81 -7.68 16.77
CA TYR A 31 4.82 -6.68 17.05
C TYR A 31 4.71 -6.17 18.49
N HIS A 32 5.71 -5.40 18.93
CA HIS A 32 5.65 -4.65 20.19
C HIS A 32 5.29 -3.20 19.87
N SER A 33 4.29 -2.67 20.55
CA SER A 33 4.09 -1.23 20.66
C SER A 33 4.74 -0.71 21.94
N ASP A 34 4.71 0.61 22.14
CA ASP A 34 5.22 1.24 23.36
C ASP A 34 4.48 0.80 24.63
N THR A 35 3.25 0.30 24.50
CA THR A 35 2.35 -0.01 25.62
C THR A 35 1.92 -1.47 25.69
N ALA A 36 2.12 -2.25 24.62
CA ALA A 36 1.68 -3.64 24.55
C ALA A 36 2.68 -4.52 23.81
N ARG A 37 2.89 -5.73 24.34
CA ARG A 37 3.70 -6.77 23.70
C ARG A 37 2.82 -7.73 22.92
N PHE A 38 3.40 -8.30 21.87
CA PHE A 38 2.78 -9.24 20.96
C PHE A 38 1.38 -8.79 20.53
N VAL A 39 1.29 -7.58 19.97
CA VAL A 39 0.09 -7.08 19.31
C VAL A 39 0.00 -7.73 17.94
N LYS A 40 -1.08 -8.47 17.67
CA LYS A 40 -1.33 -9.09 16.37
C LYS A 40 -1.74 -8.04 15.36
N ILE A 41 -1.08 -7.99 14.19
CA ILE A 41 -1.47 -7.11 13.09
C ILE A 41 -2.92 -7.41 12.67
N GLY A 42 -3.75 -6.37 12.60
CA GLY A 42 -5.18 -6.45 12.26
C GLY A 42 -6.09 -6.98 13.37
N SER A 43 -5.59 -7.12 14.60
CA SER A 43 -6.45 -7.38 15.77
C SER A 43 -7.04 -6.08 16.32
N SER A 44 -8.02 -6.18 17.22
CA SER A 44 -8.58 -5.00 17.90
C SER A 44 -7.56 -4.24 18.78
N ALA A 45 -6.43 -4.87 19.12
CA ALA A 45 -5.34 -4.23 19.84
C ALA A 45 -4.35 -3.51 18.91
N ASP A 46 -4.40 -3.76 17.60
CA ASP A 46 -3.61 -3.05 16.60
C ASP A 46 -4.27 -1.71 16.30
N VAL A 47 -3.76 -0.67 16.94
CA VAL A 47 -4.26 0.70 16.84
C VAL A 47 -3.26 1.63 16.13
N GLU A 48 -2.24 1.06 15.49
CA GLU A 48 -1.19 1.84 14.83
C GLU A 48 -1.74 2.65 13.66
N ARG A 49 -1.26 3.88 13.49
CA ARG A 49 -1.74 4.79 12.45
C ARG A 49 -0.62 5.23 11.52
N ARG A 50 -0.71 4.78 10.27
CA ARG A 50 0.19 5.16 9.18
C ARG A 50 -0.34 6.39 8.45
N ASN A 51 0.58 7.28 8.08
CA ASN A 51 0.27 8.47 7.31
C ASN A 51 1.23 8.60 6.13
N VAL A 52 0.75 9.17 5.03
CA VAL A 52 1.55 9.46 3.83
C VAL A 52 1.46 10.95 3.53
N ILE A 53 2.59 11.52 3.11
CA ILE A 53 2.65 12.87 2.54
C ILE A 53 2.89 12.74 1.04
N LEU A 54 2.01 13.34 0.23
CA LEU A 54 2.11 13.31 -1.23
C LEU A 54 3.40 14.00 -1.69
N ASN A 55 3.60 15.25 -1.31
CA ASN A 55 4.77 16.03 -1.75
C ASN A 55 5.94 15.92 -0.77
N SER A 56 6.31 14.69 -0.41
CA SER A 56 7.57 14.41 0.29
C SER A 56 8.73 14.44 -0.69
N ARG A 57 9.85 15.05 -0.31
CA ARG A 57 11.03 15.23 -1.17
C ARG A 57 11.49 13.94 -1.86
N LEU A 58 11.53 12.82 -1.13
CA LEU A 58 12.01 11.54 -1.66
C LEU A 58 11.00 10.81 -2.56
N ARG A 59 9.74 11.26 -2.59
CA ARG A 59 8.72 10.70 -3.47
C ARG A 59 8.85 11.17 -4.91
N ASN A 60 9.52 12.31 -5.10
CA ASN A 60 9.80 12.89 -6.42
C ASN A 60 8.54 13.04 -7.30
N VAL A 61 7.44 13.51 -6.70
CA VAL A 61 6.21 13.82 -7.45
C VAL A 61 6.49 15.01 -8.37
N PRO A 62 6.27 14.90 -9.70
CA PRO A 62 6.50 16.01 -10.61
C PRO A 62 5.64 17.21 -10.23
N GLY A 63 6.26 18.40 -10.10
CA GLY A 63 5.54 19.63 -9.77
C GLY A 63 4.44 19.96 -10.78
N GLN A 64 4.67 19.63 -12.06
CA GLN A 64 3.68 19.81 -13.12
C GLN A 64 2.44 18.94 -12.91
N ASP A 65 2.59 17.69 -12.48
CA ASP A 65 1.45 16.81 -12.17
C ASP A 65 0.59 17.41 -11.06
N LEU A 66 1.18 18.06 -10.05
CA LEU A 66 0.43 18.74 -8.98
C LEU A 66 -0.36 19.94 -9.52
N VAL A 67 0.28 20.74 -10.38
CA VAL A 67 -0.35 21.90 -11.03
C VAL A 67 -1.52 21.44 -11.90
N ASP A 68 -1.30 20.45 -12.77
CA ASP A 68 -2.29 19.93 -13.70
C ASP A 68 -3.44 19.24 -12.97
N THR A 69 -3.14 18.49 -11.90
CA THR A 69 -4.17 17.89 -11.04
C THR A 69 -5.05 18.96 -10.41
N SER A 70 -4.45 20.00 -9.82
CA SER A 70 -5.21 21.08 -9.18
C SER A 70 -6.06 21.88 -10.18
N SER A 71 -5.52 22.16 -11.37
CA SER A 71 -6.25 22.83 -12.47
C SER A 71 -7.42 21.97 -12.95
N THR A 72 -7.21 20.66 -13.11
CA THR A 72 -8.24 19.71 -13.54
C THR A 72 -9.36 19.58 -12.51
N LEU A 73 -9.03 19.45 -11.22
CA LEU A 73 -10.03 19.39 -10.16
C LEU A 73 -10.87 20.67 -10.08
N TRP A 74 -10.24 21.84 -10.29
CA TRP A 74 -10.96 23.11 -10.36
C TRP A 74 -11.98 23.10 -11.49
N GLU A 75 -11.57 22.77 -12.71
CA GLU A 75 -12.42 22.87 -13.91
C GLU A 75 -13.54 21.83 -13.92
N MET A 76 -13.26 20.62 -13.39
CA MET A 76 -14.24 19.56 -13.34
C MET A 76 -15.27 19.72 -12.20
N PHE A 77 -14.90 20.35 -11.07
CA PHE A 77 -15.72 20.29 -9.86
C PHE A 77 -15.95 21.63 -9.14
N SER A 78 -14.95 22.49 -9.02
CA SER A 78 -15.04 23.68 -8.16
C SER A 78 -15.49 24.94 -8.91
N GLY A 79 -14.93 25.19 -10.09
CA GLY A 79 -15.27 26.31 -10.97
C GLY A 79 -16.75 26.30 -11.37
N PRO A 80 -17.29 25.17 -11.86
CA PRO A 80 -18.70 25.05 -12.23
C PRO A 80 -19.68 25.17 -11.05
N ARG A 81 -19.23 25.03 -9.80
CA ARG A 81 -20.08 25.05 -8.59
C ARG A 81 -20.14 26.42 -7.89
N GLY A 82 -19.58 27.48 -8.49
CA GLY A 82 -19.72 28.85 -7.99
C GLY A 82 -18.99 29.15 -6.68
N TRP A 83 -17.86 28.48 -6.42
CA TRP A 83 -17.08 28.72 -5.21
C TRP A 83 -16.57 30.17 -5.15
N GLN A 84 -16.63 30.80 -3.98
CA GLN A 84 -16.18 32.20 -3.78
C GLN A 84 -14.65 32.37 -3.76
N VAL A 85 -13.89 31.42 -4.31
CA VAL A 85 -12.42 31.43 -4.37
C VAL A 85 -11.97 31.50 -5.83
N THR A 86 -10.88 32.22 -6.12
CA THR A 86 -10.32 32.22 -7.47
C THR A 86 -9.61 30.90 -7.77
N LYS A 87 -9.51 30.53 -9.05
CA LYS A 87 -8.75 29.35 -9.51
C LYS A 87 -7.33 29.35 -8.94
N GLN A 88 -6.63 30.48 -9.02
CA GLN A 88 -5.28 30.63 -8.48
C GLN A 88 -5.21 30.30 -6.99
N ARG A 89 -6.09 30.88 -6.16
CA ARG A 89 -6.12 30.62 -4.71
C ARG A 89 -6.45 29.16 -4.40
N TYR A 90 -7.32 28.52 -5.19
CA TYR A 90 -7.59 27.09 -5.07
C TYR A 90 -6.33 26.26 -5.34
N MET A 91 -5.63 26.53 -6.44
CA MET A 91 -4.42 25.81 -6.84
C MET A 91 -3.28 25.99 -5.83
N GLU A 92 -3.05 27.22 -5.36
CA GLU A 92 -2.08 27.52 -4.30
C GLU A 92 -2.39 26.74 -3.01
N LYS A 93 -3.67 26.71 -2.61
CA LYS A 93 -4.12 25.93 -1.45
C LYS A 93 -3.93 24.43 -1.67
N TYR A 94 -4.28 23.91 -2.84
CA TYR A 94 -4.09 22.50 -3.17
C TYR A 94 -2.61 22.11 -3.03
N ILE A 95 -1.71 22.86 -3.68
CA ILE A 95 -0.26 22.59 -3.63
C ILE A 95 0.24 22.62 -2.19
N LYS A 96 -0.17 23.62 -1.39
CA LYS A 96 0.18 23.68 0.04
C LYS A 96 -0.32 22.45 0.82
N ASP A 97 -1.52 21.97 0.51
CA ASP A 97 -2.13 20.83 1.19
C ASP A 97 -1.44 19.49 0.81
N THR A 98 -0.73 19.40 -0.32
CA THR A 98 0.03 18.20 -0.70
C THR A 98 1.16 17.83 0.27
N SER A 99 1.61 18.79 1.09
CA SER A 99 2.63 18.58 2.13
C SER A 99 2.03 18.14 3.47
N LYS A 100 0.71 17.97 3.57
CA LYS A 100 0.05 17.50 4.79
C LYS A 100 0.06 15.98 4.88
N LYS A 101 0.03 15.49 6.12
CA LYS A 101 -0.16 14.07 6.42
C LYS A 101 -1.58 13.64 6.05
N THR A 102 -1.69 12.60 5.24
CA THR A 102 -2.94 11.89 4.95
C THR A 102 -2.92 10.56 5.70
N TYR A 103 -3.93 10.32 6.52
CA TYR A 103 -4.09 9.03 7.19
C TYR A 103 -4.46 7.96 6.17
N VAL A 104 -3.79 6.81 6.23
CA VAL A 104 -3.99 5.74 5.25
C VAL A 104 -4.35 4.40 5.86
N GLY A 105 -4.52 4.28 7.17
CA GLY A 105 -4.78 2.98 7.83
C GLY A 105 -3.62 2.54 8.73
N GLY A 106 -3.50 1.22 8.92
CA GLY A 106 -2.52 0.58 9.78
C GLY A 106 -1.63 -0.40 9.02
N TYR A 107 -1.12 -1.43 9.71
CA TYR A 107 -0.32 -2.48 9.06
C TYR A 107 -1.18 -3.53 8.33
N ASP A 108 -2.47 -3.59 8.63
CA ASP A 108 -3.44 -4.55 8.09
C ASP A 108 -4.19 -4.04 6.85
N VAL A 109 -4.17 -2.72 6.61
CA VAL A 109 -4.81 -2.08 5.45
C VAL A 109 -4.18 -0.73 5.13
N GLN A 110 -4.08 -0.43 3.84
CA GLN A 110 -3.76 0.89 3.32
C GLN A 110 -4.87 1.41 2.38
N ILE A 111 -5.47 2.55 2.70
CA ILE A 111 -6.45 3.24 1.85
C ILE A 111 -5.83 4.54 1.34
N LEU A 112 -5.54 4.57 0.04
CA LEU A 112 -5.05 5.76 -0.66
C LEU A 112 -6.25 6.57 -1.12
N THR A 113 -6.48 7.71 -0.47
CA THR A 113 -7.58 8.65 -0.76
C THR A 113 -7.15 9.76 -1.72
N ALA A 114 -8.09 10.54 -2.25
CA ALA A 114 -7.85 11.58 -3.26
C ALA A 114 -6.67 12.55 -2.96
N PRO A 115 -6.34 12.95 -1.72
CA PRO A 115 -5.14 13.75 -1.42
C PRO A 115 -3.81 13.10 -1.83
N LEU A 116 -3.78 11.80 -2.10
CA LEU A 116 -2.61 11.02 -2.52
C LEU A 116 -2.66 10.65 -4.01
N ARG A 117 -3.50 11.32 -4.80
CA ARG A 117 -3.66 11.10 -6.24
C ARG A 117 -3.13 12.28 -7.04
N THR A 118 -2.44 11.98 -8.14
CA THR A 118 -2.24 12.91 -9.25
C THR A 118 -2.90 12.41 -10.53
N PHE A 119 -3.22 13.34 -11.41
CA PHE A 119 -3.64 13.10 -12.79
C PHE A 119 -2.44 13.25 -13.71
N ARG A 120 -2.30 12.31 -14.65
CA ARG A 120 -1.15 12.19 -15.56
C ARG A 120 -1.54 11.86 -17.00
N GLY A 121 -2.79 12.10 -17.36
CA GLY A 121 -3.26 11.89 -18.72
C GLY A 121 -2.68 12.93 -19.68
N ASN A 122 -2.59 12.59 -20.95
CA ASN A 122 -2.09 13.52 -21.97
C ASN A 122 -3.03 14.73 -22.10
N MET A 123 -2.47 15.93 -22.03
CA MET A 123 -3.19 17.21 -22.19
C MET A 123 -2.87 17.91 -23.52
N TYR A 124 -2.00 17.34 -24.36
CA TYR A 124 -1.48 17.97 -25.57
C TYR A 124 -1.82 17.18 -26.84
N GLY A 125 -1.98 17.88 -27.96
CA GLY A 125 -2.24 17.23 -29.26
C GLY A 125 -3.52 16.40 -29.28
N LEU A 126 -4.51 16.77 -28.46
CA LEU A 126 -5.76 16.03 -28.34
C LEU A 126 -6.66 16.30 -29.57
N PRO A 127 -7.44 15.31 -30.04
CA PRO A 127 -8.42 15.50 -31.10
C PRO A 127 -9.42 16.62 -30.77
N ALA A 128 -9.94 17.27 -31.81
CA ALA A 128 -10.95 18.32 -31.65
C ALA A 128 -12.18 17.80 -30.88
N GLY A 129 -12.63 18.59 -29.88
CA GLY A 129 -13.78 18.24 -29.04
C GLY A 129 -13.46 17.38 -27.81
N VAL A 130 -12.21 16.93 -27.63
CA VAL A 130 -11.79 16.25 -26.41
C VAL A 130 -11.54 17.28 -25.30
N ASP A 131 -12.21 17.10 -24.17
CA ASP A 131 -11.98 17.90 -22.96
C ASP A 131 -10.61 17.58 -22.35
N ILE A 132 -9.75 18.59 -22.27
CA ILE A 132 -8.36 18.44 -21.82
C ILE A 132 -8.24 18.00 -20.37
N TYR A 133 -9.17 18.41 -19.50
CA TYR A 133 -9.15 18.11 -18.07
C TYR A 133 -9.64 16.69 -17.82
N ARG A 134 -10.65 16.26 -18.58
CA ARG A 134 -11.11 14.88 -18.59
C ARG A 134 -10.05 13.93 -19.14
N ALA A 135 -9.32 14.34 -20.18
CA ALA A 135 -8.20 13.58 -20.72
C ALA A 135 -7.09 13.41 -19.67
N ASN A 136 -6.74 14.49 -18.95
CA ASN A 136 -5.78 14.42 -17.86
C ASN A 136 -6.22 13.46 -16.75
N ALA A 137 -7.47 13.58 -16.29
CA ALA A 137 -8.00 12.76 -15.20
C ALA A 137 -8.12 11.26 -15.52
N ALA A 138 -8.10 10.90 -16.81
CA ALA A 138 -8.25 9.53 -17.29
C ALA A 138 -7.11 8.60 -16.86
N VAL A 139 -5.90 9.14 -16.67
CA VAL A 139 -4.75 8.41 -16.12
C VAL A 139 -4.41 8.97 -14.75
N GLN A 140 -4.31 8.09 -13.77
CA GLN A 140 -4.11 8.48 -12.37
C GLN A 140 -2.92 7.76 -11.80
N GLN A 141 -2.14 8.48 -11.01
CA GLN A 141 -1.10 7.89 -10.19
C GLN A 141 -1.47 8.08 -8.72
N TRP A 142 -1.43 6.98 -7.97
CA TRP A 142 -1.74 6.96 -6.55
C TRP A 142 -0.48 6.65 -5.76
N TYR A 143 -0.27 7.38 -4.67
CA TYR A 143 0.98 7.32 -3.91
C TYR A 143 0.74 6.74 -2.52
N GLY A 144 1.40 5.60 -2.25
CA GLY A 144 1.39 4.94 -0.96
C GLY A 144 2.80 4.77 -0.36
N GLU A 145 2.81 4.23 0.85
CA GLU A 145 4.02 3.71 1.51
C GLU A 145 3.60 2.60 2.46
N TYR A 146 4.16 1.41 2.28
CA TYR A 146 3.90 0.26 3.13
C TYR A 146 5.20 -0.29 3.68
N SER A 147 5.18 -0.66 4.96
CA SER A 147 6.28 -1.31 5.66
C SER A 147 5.70 -2.21 6.74
N LEU A 148 6.45 -3.25 7.12
CA LEU A 148 6.19 -3.96 8.35
C LEU A 148 6.63 -3.10 9.57
N PRO A 149 6.15 -3.42 10.78
CA PRO A 149 6.77 -2.95 12.02
C PRO A 149 8.28 -3.23 12.03
N ALA A 150 9.03 -2.41 12.76
CA ALA A 150 10.49 -2.50 12.85
C ALA A 150 10.99 -3.90 13.24
N ALA A 151 10.33 -4.51 14.23
CA ALA A 151 10.53 -5.89 14.65
C ALA A 151 9.19 -6.62 14.62
N VAL A 152 9.17 -7.78 13.97
CA VAL A 152 7.99 -8.63 13.84
C VAL A 152 8.27 -10.05 14.32
N TYR A 153 7.27 -10.65 14.94
CA TYR A 153 7.27 -12.04 15.38
C TYR A 153 6.29 -12.83 14.52
N VAL A 154 6.81 -13.83 13.82
CA VAL A 154 6.05 -14.61 12.82
C VAL A 154 5.59 -15.91 13.44
N VAL A 155 4.30 -16.24 13.32
CA VAL A 155 3.74 -17.53 13.78
C VAL A 155 2.81 -18.13 12.73
N PRO A 156 2.60 -19.47 12.70
CA PRO A 156 1.56 -20.06 11.87
C PRO A 156 0.21 -19.37 12.05
N LYS A 157 -0.55 -19.19 10.97
CA LYS A 157 -1.88 -18.56 11.02
C LYS A 157 -2.77 -19.20 12.08
N GLY A 158 -3.42 -18.38 12.90
CA GLY A 158 -4.34 -18.80 13.95
C GLY A 158 -3.67 -19.14 15.29
N THR A 159 -2.33 -19.05 15.38
CA THR A 159 -1.62 -19.26 16.65
C THR A 159 -2.06 -18.21 17.68
N ASN A 160 -2.57 -18.65 18.84
CA ASN A 160 -2.95 -17.75 19.92
C ASN A 160 -1.81 -17.61 20.93
N LEU A 161 -1.02 -16.53 20.82
CA LEU A 161 0.09 -16.28 21.74
C LEU A 161 -0.32 -16.10 23.21
N ALA A 162 -1.57 -15.69 23.48
CA ALA A 162 -2.06 -15.55 24.85
C ALA A 162 -2.05 -16.89 25.61
N GLN A 163 -2.17 -18.02 24.90
CA GLN A 163 -2.14 -19.36 25.51
C GLN A 163 -0.76 -19.75 26.07
N TYR A 164 0.30 -19.05 25.68
CA TYR A 164 1.67 -19.31 26.14
C TYR A 164 1.98 -18.60 27.48
N GLY A 165 1.11 -17.70 27.95
CA GLY A 165 1.27 -16.98 29.21
C GLY A 165 2.56 -16.16 29.32
N GLY A 166 3.03 -15.91 30.55
CA GLY A 166 4.24 -15.10 30.83
C GLY A 166 5.58 -15.77 30.48
N ARG A 167 5.56 -16.93 29.78
CA ARG A 167 6.77 -17.64 29.34
C ARG A 167 7.20 -17.27 27.93
N LEU A 168 6.47 -16.36 27.26
CA LEU A 168 6.81 -15.90 25.92
C LEU A 168 7.86 -14.80 26.00
N ASP A 169 9.06 -15.12 25.51
CA ASP A 169 10.09 -14.13 25.19
C ASP A 169 10.39 -14.14 23.69
N ASP A 170 11.19 -13.17 23.25
CA ASP A 170 11.56 -12.96 21.85
C ASP A 170 12.32 -14.15 21.22
N LYS A 171 12.82 -15.08 22.05
CA LYS A 171 13.55 -16.29 21.65
C LYS A 171 12.65 -17.54 21.63
N SER A 172 11.38 -17.41 21.97
CA SER A 172 10.41 -18.51 21.99
C SER A 172 10.39 -19.26 20.66
N LYS A 173 10.41 -20.60 20.75
CA LYS A 173 10.43 -21.52 19.59
C LYS A 173 9.17 -21.47 18.72
N VAL A 174 8.10 -20.85 19.22
CA VAL A 174 6.88 -20.64 18.43
C VAL A 174 7.12 -19.71 17.24
N PHE A 175 8.12 -18.83 17.33
CA PHE A 175 8.42 -17.87 16.28
C PHE A 175 9.21 -18.49 15.13
N LEU A 176 8.70 -18.29 13.92
CA LEU A 176 9.35 -18.70 12.69
C LEU A 176 10.44 -17.71 12.32
N LYS A 177 11.70 -18.14 12.35
CA LYS A 177 12.87 -17.29 12.11
C LYS A 177 13.66 -17.68 10.87
N ASP A 178 13.66 -18.98 10.53
CA ASP A 178 14.50 -19.50 9.46
C ASP A 178 13.84 -19.42 8.09
N GLY A 179 13.70 -18.19 7.58
CA GLY A 179 13.04 -17.95 6.31
C GLY A 179 12.69 -16.49 6.08
N TYR A 180 11.73 -16.27 5.19
CA TYR A 180 11.30 -14.96 4.75
C TYR A 180 9.81 -14.76 4.98
N ILE A 181 9.44 -13.55 5.40
CA ILE A 181 8.06 -13.05 5.39
C ILE A 181 7.78 -12.53 3.99
N VAL A 182 6.80 -13.11 3.33
CA VAL A 182 6.29 -12.63 2.05
C VAL A 182 5.08 -11.74 2.31
N VAL A 183 5.12 -10.51 1.83
CA VAL A 183 3.98 -9.59 1.85
C VAL A 183 3.27 -9.73 0.52
N ASN A 184 2.02 -10.18 0.56
CA ASN A 184 1.14 -10.33 -0.59
C ASN A 184 0.04 -9.27 -0.56
N PHE A 185 -0.11 -8.47 -1.61
CA PHE A 185 -1.10 -7.42 -1.70
C PHE A 185 -2.33 -7.83 -2.50
N THR A 186 -3.48 -7.55 -1.90
CA THR A 186 -4.73 -7.37 -2.65
C THR A 186 -4.90 -5.88 -2.94
N ILE A 187 -5.02 -5.50 -4.22
CA ILE A 187 -5.21 -4.10 -4.62
C ILE A 187 -6.58 -3.97 -5.29
N GLU A 188 -7.38 -3.02 -4.80
CA GLU A 188 -8.76 -2.81 -5.20
C GLU A 188 -9.06 -1.32 -5.33
N THR A 189 -9.93 -0.96 -6.27
CA THR A 189 -10.37 0.43 -6.42
C THR A 189 -11.68 0.64 -5.65
N ILE A 190 -11.77 1.75 -4.94
CA ILE A 190 -12.96 2.23 -4.23
C ILE A 190 -13.60 3.31 -5.09
N ARG A 191 -14.89 3.15 -5.41
CA ARG A 191 -15.65 4.14 -6.17
C ARG A 191 -16.71 4.76 -5.27
N ASN A 192 -16.80 6.09 -5.23
CA ASN A 192 -17.78 6.84 -4.44
C ASN A 192 -17.81 6.42 -2.95
N GLY A 193 -16.65 6.10 -2.37
CA GLY A 193 -16.55 5.69 -0.97
C GLY A 193 -17.10 4.30 -0.66
N ASP A 194 -17.53 3.51 -1.65
CA ASP A 194 -17.99 2.15 -1.41
C ASP A 194 -16.80 1.20 -1.16
N THR A 195 -16.57 0.90 0.12
CA THR A 195 -15.55 -0.06 0.56
C THR A 195 -16.09 -1.48 0.64
N SER A 196 -17.40 -1.69 0.56
CA SER A 196 -18.01 -3.02 0.63
C SER A 196 -18.00 -3.70 -0.74
N ASN A 197 -18.16 -2.92 -1.82
CA ASN A 197 -18.16 -3.40 -3.20
C ASN A 197 -17.03 -2.74 -3.99
N PRO A 198 -15.81 -3.33 -4.00
CA PRO A 198 -14.71 -2.80 -4.78
C PRO A 198 -15.08 -2.73 -6.27
N TYR A 199 -14.68 -1.66 -6.94
CA TYR A 199 -15.08 -1.41 -8.33
C TYR A 199 -14.21 -2.18 -9.34
N LEU A 200 -12.90 -2.20 -9.15
CA LEU A 200 -11.94 -3.00 -9.91
C LEU A 200 -10.95 -3.67 -8.95
N GLN A 201 -10.35 -4.78 -9.40
CA GLN A 201 -9.33 -5.51 -8.65
C GLN A 201 -8.14 -5.83 -9.55
N TYR A 202 -6.94 -5.87 -8.97
CA TYR A 202 -5.69 -6.15 -9.70
C TYR A 202 -5.54 -7.63 -10.09
N ILE A 203 -6.12 -8.53 -9.30
CA ILE A 203 -6.05 -9.99 -9.49
C ILE A 203 -7.40 -10.57 -9.88
N ARG A 204 -7.35 -11.65 -10.68
CA ARG A 204 -8.53 -12.47 -10.96
C ARG A 204 -8.84 -13.36 -9.77
N ARG A 205 -9.86 -13.02 -8.97
CA ARG A 205 -10.36 -13.88 -7.89
C ARG A 205 -11.61 -14.62 -8.32
N SER A 206 -11.62 -15.95 -8.15
CA SER A 206 -12.76 -16.81 -8.51
C SER A 206 -14.08 -16.47 -7.81
N ASN A 207 -14.03 -15.74 -6.69
CA ASN A 207 -15.17 -15.28 -5.93
C ASN A 207 -15.48 -13.78 -6.11
N SER A 208 -14.80 -13.09 -7.03
CA SER A 208 -15.10 -11.71 -7.38
C SER A 208 -16.25 -11.67 -8.40
N PRO A 209 -17.22 -10.72 -8.29
CA PRO A 209 -18.26 -10.55 -9.30
C PRO A 209 -17.71 -10.20 -10.69
N TYR A 210 -16.43 -9.86 -10.78
CA TYR A 210 -15.72 -9.54 -12.02
C TYR A 210 -14.76 -10.64 -12.49
N TYR A 211 -14.86 -11.84 -11.91
CA TYR A 211 -14.03 -12.97 -12.30
C TYR A 211 -14.21 -13.30 -13.79
N GLY A 212 -13.10 -13.35 -14.53
CA GLY A 212 -13.10 -13.64 -15.98
C GLY A 212 -13.45 -12.45 -16.88
N VAL A 213 -13.81 -11.29 -16.31
CA VAL A 213 -14.19 -10.08 -17.09
C VAL A 213 -12.99 -9.17 -17.35
N TYR A 214 -12.04 -9.10 -16.43
CA TYR A 214 -10.87 -8.22 -16.52
C TYR A 214 -9.55 -8.99 -16.47
N ASP A 215 -8.51 -8.40 -17.07
CA ASP A 215 -7.16 -8.95 -17.06
C ASP A 215 -6.49 -8.89 -15.69
N ASN A 216 -5.67 -9.89 -15.41
CA ASN A 216 -4.81 -9.91 -14.24
C ASN A 216 -3.65 -8.93 -14.48
N GLN A 217 -3.62 -7.84 -13.73
CA GLN A 217 -2.68 -6.76 -13.99
C GLN A 217 -1.22 -7.19 -13.72
N TRP A 218 -0.99 -8.11 -12.77
CA TRP A 218 0.36 -8.64 -12.53
C TRP A 218 0.88 -9.43 -13.72
N ARG A 219 0.13 -10.44 -14.17
CA ARG A 219 0.60 -11.38 -15.20
C ARG A 219 0.42 -10.87 -16.61
N ASP A 220 -0.75 -10.32 -16.89
CA ASP A 220 -1.16 -10.00 -18.26
C ASP A 220 -0.59 -8.65 -18.71
N MET A 221 -0.33 -7.72 -17.77
CA MET A 221 0.14 -6.35 -18.08
C MET A 221 1.55 -6.03 -17.59
N GLU A 222 1.93 -6.42 -16.36
CA GLU A 222 3.19 -5.99 -15.73
C GLU A 222 4.37 -6.98 -15.89
N GLY A 223 4.15 -8.14 -16.52
CA GLY A 223 5.20 -9.12 -16.77
C GLY A 223 5.66 -9.88 -15.54
N PHE A 224 4.77 -10.08 -14.56
CA PHE A 224 5.05 -10.84 -13.34
C PHE A 224 5.61 -12.24 -13.61
N LYS A 225 6.68 -12.60 -12.89
CA LYS A 225 7.28 -13.94 -12.94
C LYS A 225 6.80 -14.78 -11.78
N SER A 226 6.31 -15.98 -12.07
CA SER A 226 5.84 -16.95 -11.06
C SER A 226 6.96 -17.58 -10.23
N SER A 227 8.22 -17.24 -10.51
CA SER A 227 9.37 -17.66 -9.74
C SER A 227 10.58 -16.77 -9.99
N PHE A 228 11.47 -16.70 -9.02
CA PHE A 228 12.79 -16.10 -9.18
C PHE A 228 13.85 -16.95 -8.48
N THR A 229 15.08 -16.90 -8.98
CA THR A 229 16.24 -17.56 -8.37
C THR A 229 17.14 -16.49 -7.77
N THR A 230 17.52 -16.66 -6.50
CA THR A 230 18.42 -15.75 -5.81
C THR A 230 19.86 -15.92 -6.33
N PRO A 231 20.76 -14.95 -6.06
CA PRO A 231 22.18 -15.12 -6.34
C PRO A 231 22.83 -16.34 -5.67
N TYR A 232 22.19 -16.92 -4.64
CA TYR A 232 22.64 -18.12 -3.94
C TYR A 232 22.08 -19.42 -4.52
N GLY A 233 21.39 -19.38 -5.67
CA GLY A 233 20.87 -20.56 -6.36
C GLY A 233 19.54 -21.10 -5.80
N VAL A 234 18.95 -20.44 -4.81
CA VAL A 234 17.65 -20.84 -4.26
C VAL A 234 16.53 -20.27 -5.12
N THR A 235 15.59 -21.13 -5.53
CA THR A 235 14.42 -20.71 -6.31
C THR A 235 13.19 -20.56 -5.43
N PHE A 236 12.56 -19.39 -5.49
CA PHE A 236 11.33 -19.08 -4.81
C PHE A 236 10.18 -19.11 -5.82
N GLY A 237 9.08 -19.75 -5.44
CA GLY A 237 7.80 -19.56 -6.12
C GLY A 237 7.16 -18.23 -5.70
N SER A 238 6.52 -17.57 -6.64
CA SER A 238 5.82 -16.30 -6.43
C SER A 238 4.39 -16.41 -6.94
N VAL A 239 3.45 -15.83 -6.22
CA VAL A 239 2.05 -15.73 -6.62
C VAL A 239 1.65 -14.27 -6.75
N ASP A 240 0.58 -14.02 -7.50
CA ASP A 240 0.11 -12.67 -7.81
C ASP A 240 -0.10 -11.88 -6.52
N GLY A 241 0.44 -10.66 -6.51
CA GLY A 241 0.45 -9.79 -5.33
C GLY A 241 1.65 -9.96 -4.41
N ASP A 242 2.54 -10.96 -4.58
CA ASP A 242 3.78 -11.01 -3.81
C ASP A 242 4.67 -9.81 -4.20
N VAL A 243 4.84 -8.86 -3.28
CA VAL A 243 5.54 -7.58 -3.55
C VAL A 243 6.86 -7.44 -2.80
N LEU A 244 7.01 -8.09 -1.63
CA LEU A 244 8.17 -7.91 -0.75
C LEU A 244 8.51 -9.23 -0.03
N TYR A 245 9.80 -9.49 0.17
CA TYR A 245 10.34 -10.60 0.96
C TYR A 245 11.27 -10.02 2.05
N TYR A 246 10.88 -10.14 3.32
CA TYR A 246 11.68 -9.71 4.47
C TYR A 246 12.34 -10.90 5.16
N ASN A 247 13.58 -10.78 5.63
CA ASN A 247 14.16 -11.80 6.50
C ASN A 247 13.35 -11.89 7.80
N ALA A 248 12.94 -13.09 8.20
CA ALA A 248 12.14 -13.29 9.41
C ALA A 248 12.97 -13.28 10.70
N ASP A 249 14.30 -13.31 10.60
CA ASP A 249 15.24 -13.26 11.71
C ASP A 249 15.95 -11.90 11.85
N LYS A 250 15.50 -10.87 11.13
CA LYS A 250 16.06 -9.51 11.15
C LYS A 250 15.03 -8.47 11.55
N SER A 251 15.53 -7.38 12.10
CA SER A 251 14.78 -6.19 12.49
C SER A 251 15.42 -4.96 11.88
N SER A 252 14.62 -3.92 11.58
CA SER A 252 15.20 -2.63 11.19
C SER A 252 16.01 -1.97 12.31
N TYR A 253 15.85 -2.42 13.57
CA TYR A 253 16.72 -2.00 14.66
C TYR A 253 18.14 -2.53 14.54
N ASP A 254 18.35 -3.66 13.85
CA ASP A 254 19.68 -4.26 13.67
C ASP A 254 20.59 -3.40 12.77
N ASP A 255 19.99 -2.52 11.96
CA ASP A 255 20.69 -1.65 11.03
C ASP A 255 21.25 -0.38 11.69
N PHE A 256 20.89 -0.10 12.96
CA PHE A 256 21.38 1.05 13.73
C PHE A 256 22.43 0.60 14.75
N ASN A 257 23.72 0.72 14.39
CA ASN A 257 24.81 0.62 15.37
C ASN A 257 25.15 2.01 15.92
N SER A 258 24.86 2.27 17.20
CA SER A 258 25.39 3.46 17.89
C SER A 258 26.83 3.20 18.30
N SER A 259 27.81 3.55 17.45
CA SER A 259 29.20 3.64 17.88
C SER A 259 29.42 4.97 18.60
N GLY A 260 29.00 5.05 19.87
CA GLY A 260 29.41 6.12 20.78
C GLY A 260 30.58 5.62 21.62
N THR A 261 31.79 6.14 21.38
CA THR A 261 32.88 6.04 22.35
C THR A 261 32.53 6.91 23.55
N HIS A 262 32.38 6.27 24.71
CA HIS A 262 32.30 6.95 25.99
C HIS A 262 33.68 7.44 26.44
#